data_AF-A0A1E4S892-F1
#
_entry.id   AF-A0A1E4S892-F1
#
_cell.length_a   1.000
_cell.length_b   1.000
_cell.length_c   1.000
_cell.angle_alpha   90.00
_cell.angle_beta   90.00
_cell.angle_gamma   90.00
#
_symmetry.space_group_name_H-M   'P 1'
#
loop_
_entity.id
_entity.type
_entity.pdbx_description
1 polymer ?
#
loop_
_entity_poly.entity_id
_entity_poly.type
_entity_poly.pdbx_seq_one_letter_code
_entity_poly.pdbx_strand_id
1 'polypeptide(L)' 'RKYRCKICEKCFTTSGHLARHSRIHTGERKHVCPFEGCGAKFARQDNCMQ' A
#
# COMPACT_ATOMS: atom_id res chain seq x y z
N ARG A 1 1.91 -12.18 -17.64
CA ARG A 1 1.22 -11.26 -16.71
C ARG A 1 0.47 -12.10 -15.66
N LYS A 2 1.10 -12.47 -14.54
CA LYS A 2 0.47 -13.30 -13.49
C LYS A 2 0.30 -12.40 -12.27
N TYR A 3 -0.85 -12.43 -11.59
CA TYR A 3 -1.27 -11.50 -10.51
C TYR A 3 -1.86 -10.17 -11.03
N ARG A 4 -3.17 -10.21 -11.32
CA ARG A 4 -4.01 -9.07 -11.71
C ARG A 4 -4.81 -8.57 -10.51
N CYS A 5 -4.86 -7.25 -10.32
CA CYS A 5 -5.79 -6.60 -9.40
C CYS A 5 -7.20 -6.67 -9.96
N LYS A 6 -8.15 -7.18 -9.18
CA LYS A 6 -9.56 -7.29 -9.59
C LYS A 6 -10.32 -5.95 -9.58
N ILE A 7 -9.72 -4.89 -9.02
CA ILE A 7 -10.37 -3.59 -8.83
C ILE A 7 -9.99 -2.63 -9.95
N CYS A 8 -8.69 -2.51 -10.27
CA CYS A 8 -8.19 -1.58 -11.30
C CYS A 8 -7.42 -2.27 -12.44
N GLU A 9 -7.47 -3.60 -12.51
CA GLU A 9 -6.86 -4.41 -13.58
C GLU A 9 -5.34 -4.24 -13.81
N LYS A 10 -4.64 -3.50 -12.95
CA LYS A 10 -3.18 -3.48 -12.90
C LYS A 10 -2.66 -4.88 -12.66
N CYS A 11 -1.55 -5.21 -13.30
CA CYS A 11 -0.89 -6.46 -13.06
C CYS A 11 0.52 -6.26 -12.56
N PHE A 12 0.93 -7.26 -11.81
CA PHE A 12 2.20 -7.31 -11.13
C PHE A 12 2.97 -8.52 -11.65
N THR A 13 4.24 -8.60 -11.26
CA THR A 13 5.10 -9.75 -11.55
C THR A 13 5.05 -10.78 -10.42
N THR A 14 4.65 -10.36 -9.22
CA THR A 14 4.63 -11.19 -8.00
C THR A 14 3.32 -11.03 -7.21
N SER A 15 2.93 -12.07 -6.48
CA SER A 15 1.77 -12.06 -5.59
C SER A 15 1.95 -11.06 -4.44
N GLY A 16 3.17 -10.94 -3.90
CA GLY A 16 3.50 -9.97 -2.86
C GLY A 16 3.25 -8.52 -3.30
N HIS A 17 3.62 -8.17 -4.53
CA HIS A 17 3.32 -6.85 -5.09
C HIS A 17 1.82 -6.62 -5.28
N LEU A 18 1.07 -7.63 -5.73
CA LEU A 18 -0.38 -7.55 -5.84
C LEU A 18 -1.05 -7.37 -4.47
N ALA A 19 -0.69 -8.19 -3.47
CA ALA A 19 -1.27 -8.13 -2.13
C ALA A 19 -1.04 -6.76 -1.48
N ARG A 20 0.17 -6.23 -1.66
CA ARG A 20 0.57 -4.91 -1.21
C ARG A 20 -0.15 -3.79 -1.93
N HIS A 21 -0.35 -3.93 -3.24
CA HIS A 21 -1.15 -3.01 -4.04
C HIS A 21 -2.62 -3.01 -3.59
N SER A 22 -3.22 -4.16 -3.29
CA SER A 22 -4.63 -4.23 -2.89
C SER A 22 -4.98 -3.39 -1.65
N ARG A 23 -4.00 -3.12 -0.77
CA ARG A 23 -4.18 -2.25 0.42
C ARG A 23 -4.55 -0.81 0.07
N ILE A 24 -4.23 -0.33 -1.13
CA ILE A 24 -4.61 1.02 -1.56
C ILE A 24 -6.12 1.14 -1.78
N HIS A 25 -6.77 0.04 -2.18
CA HIS A 25 -8.20 0.00 -2.46
C HIS A 25 -9.03 -0.20 -1.19
N THR A 26 -8.48 -0.92 -0.21
CA THR A 26 -9.13 -1.11 1.09
C THR A 26 -8.96 0.10 2.02
N GLY A 27 -8.04 1.02 1.68
CA GLY A 27 -7.72 2.17 2.53
C GLY A 27 -7.08 1.76 3.87
N GLU A 28 -6.58 0.53 4.00
CA GLU A 28 -5.93 0.06 5.22
C GLU A 28 -4.62 0.82 5.47
N ARG A 29 -4.65 1.79 6.39
CA ARG A 29 -3.50 2.61 6.76
C ARG A 29 -3.01 2.25 8.16
N LYS A 30 -2.27 1.13 8.25
CA LYS A 30 -1.78 0.57 9.52
C LYS A 30 -0.45 1.17 10.00
N HIS A 31 0.27 1.88 9.13
CA HIS A 31 1.56 2.47 9.47
C HIS A 31 1.34 3.91 9.92
N VAL A 32 1.71 4.22 11.17
CA VAL A 32 1.70 5.59 11.70
C VAL A 32 3.10 6.17 11.51
N CYS A 33 3.17 7.43 11.10
CA CYS A 33 4.42 8.18 11.08
C CYS A 33 5.05 8.16 12.48
N PRO A 34 6.31 7.72 12.63
CA PRO A 34 6.99 7.71 13.92
C PRO A 34 7.45 9.10 14.36
N PHE A 35 7.28 10.13 13.52
CA PHE A 35 7.62 11.51 13.87
C PHE A 35 6.56 12.12 14.77
N GLU A 36 7.01 12.54 15.95
CA GLU A 36 6.20 13.25 16.93
C GLU A 36 5.62 14.54 16.32
N GLY A 37 4.28 14.63 16.31
CA GLY A 37 3.55 15.78 15.75
C GLY A 37 3.04 15.59 14.31
N CYS A 38 3.43 14.55 13.58
CA CYS A 38 2.89 14.28 12.24
C CYS A 38 1.54 13.53 12.29
N GLY A 39 1.45 12.44 13.07
CA GLY A 39 0.24 11.64 13.23
C GLY A 39 -0.31 10.98 11.94
N ALA A 40 0.36 11.15 10.81
CA ALA A 40 -0.10 10.68 9.53
C ALA A 40 -0.10 9.15 9.47
N LYS A 41 -1.21 8.59 8.96
CA LYS A 41 -1.34 7.15 8.72
C LYS A 41 -1.09 6.87 7.26
N PHE A 42 -0.41 5.78 6.94
CA PHE A 42 -0.12 5.36 5.58
C PHE A 42 -0.40 3.88 5.40
N ALA A 43 -0.70 3.49 4.16
CA ALA A 43 -0.84 2.09 3.81
C ALA A 43 0.50 1.35 3.94
N ARG A 44 1.62 2.08 3.88
CA ARG A 44 2.99 1.54 3.80
C ARG A 44 4.00 2.52 4.42
N GLN A 45 5.02 1.98 5.09
CA GLN A 45 6.06 2.76 5.78
C GLN A 45 6.95 3.56 4.81
N ASP A 46 7.17 3.04 3.60
CA ASP A 46 7.94 3.72 2.55
C ASP A 46 7.31 5.05 2.08
N ASN A 47 6.03 5.29 2.36
CA ASN A 47 5.34 6.55 2.02
C ASN A 47 5.59 7.68 3.05
N CYS A 48 6.29 7.41 4.15
CA CYS A 48 6.53 8.39 5.22
C CYS A 48 7.71 9.34 4.91
N MET A 49 8.57 8.99 3.96
CA MET A 49 9.83 9.70 3.68
C MET A 49 9.75 10.60 2.43
N GLN A 50 8.56 11.14 2.11
CA GLN A 50 8.39 12.08 1.00
C GLN A 50 8.21 13.51 1.50
#